data_AF-A0A034VM02-F1
#
_entry.id   AF-A0A034VM02-F1
#
_cell.length_a   1.000
_cell.length_b   1.000
_cell.length_c   1.000
_cell.angle_alpha   90.00
_cell.angle_beta   90.00
_cell.angle_gamma   90.00
#
_symmetry.space_group_name_H-M   'P 1'
#
loop_
_entity.id
_entity.type
_entity.pdbx_description
1 polymer ?
#
loop_
_entity_poly.entity_id
_entity_poly.type
_entity_poly.pdbx_seq_one_letter_code
_entity_poly.pdbx_strand_id
1 'polypeptide(L)'
;MTLDRPLFPIDPLPTSAATASLSTSSPLSTWHILSTGKLTTRNAFLLATRALRLLQLNWKIITSAAVLTLLAIIWYYPAFFFFFIFFIYSSFLVIAAVAGTVYVHYIFTSTEAPPPKREPTNILYNATKSSIFDLPIPIKNASNLPLIFGKTVDLQLQQIIEYVLRDFMTHWLGHVVTQPKLMNDIVREDFWNAIQKLHNRGLKIDAAKIIAVDMVNRVTVHLEKIRIAEARTAETGNPLVFSTNSYLVDEDTELKFLRRLSEIMIILLLPRGYSL
;
A
#
# COMPACT_ATOMS: atom_id res chain seq x y z
N MET A 1 -39.59 -12.09 -57.29
CA MET A 1 -39.06 -13.19 -58.12
C MET A 1 -38.61 -12.59 -59.44
N THR A 2 -37.40 -12.96 -59.89
CA THR A 2 -36.72 -12.69 -61.19
C THR A 2 -36.34 -11.23 -61.49
N LEU A 3 -35.08 -10.82 -61.30
CA LEU A 3 -33.91 -10.83 -62.24
C LEU A 3 -34.08 -9.83 -63.42
N ASP A 4 -33.12 -9.02 -63.89
CA ASP A 4 -31.68 -8.84 -63.62
C ASP A 4 -31.16 -7.59 -64.38
N ARG A 5 -30.00 -7.06 -63.94
CA ARG A 5 -28.96 -6.25 -64.66
C ARG A 5 -29.23 -4.89 -65.33
N PRO A 6 -28.31 -3.92 -65.10
CA PRO A 6 -27.94 -2.89 -66.08
C PRO A 6 -26.54 -3.09 -66.71
N LEU A 7 -26.43 -2.58 -67.94
CA LEU A 7 -25.30 -2.57 -68.89
C LEU A 7 -24.15 -1.62 -68.51
N PHE A 8 -22.90 -1.98 -68.84
CA PHE A 8 -21.88 -1.05 -69.38
C PHE A 8 -20.86 -1.80 -70.29
N PRO A 9 -20.35 -1.17 -71.38
CA PRO A 9 -19.51 -1.82 -72.40
C PRO A 9 -17.99 -1.54 -72.26
N ILE A 10 -17.25 -2.19 -73.15
CA ILE A 10 -15.82 -2.59 -73.18
C ILE A 10 -14.94 -1.64 -74.04
N ASP A 11 -13.69 -1.35 -73.58
CA ASP A 11 -12.36 -1.12 -74.24
C ASP A 11 -12.19 -0.15 -75.45
N PRO A 12 -10.97 0.42 -75.78
CA PRO A 12 -9.72 -0.34 -76.04
C PRO A 12 -8.30 0.29 -75.81
N LEU A 13 -7.33 -0.61 -76.06
CA LEU A 13 -5.84 -0.62 -76.01
C LEU A 13 -5.04 0.57 -76.64
N PRO A 14 -3.72 0.70 -76.35
CA PRO A 14 -2.79 1.63 -77.01
C PRO A 14 -1.81 0.95 -77.99
N THR A 15 -1.38 1.65 -79.06
CA THR A 15 -0.27 1.22 -79.95
C THR A 15 0.55 2.38 -80.56
N SER A 16 1.88 2.28 -80.37
CA SER A 16 3.00 2.49 -81.32
C SER A 16 3.62 3.86 -81.69
N ALA A 17 4.97 3.82 -81.81
CA ALA A 17 5.93 4.54 -82.69
C ALA A 17 6.33 6.01 -82.35
N ALA A 18 7.59 6.32 -81.99
CA ALA A 18 8.83 6.52 -82.81
C ALA A 18 8.75 7.79 -83.71
N THR A 19 9.70 8.75 -83.84
CA THR A 19 11.18 8.71 -84.02
C THR A 19 11.75 10.17 -84.10
N ALA A 20 13.00 10.40 -83.62
CA ALA A 20 14.09 11.36 -84.01
C ALA A 20 13.80 12.87 -84.30
N SER A 21 14.71 13.87 -84.17
CA SER A 21 16.18 13.98 -84.32
C SER A 21 16.75 15.34 -83.82
N LEU A 22 18.02 15.36 -83.36
CA LEU A 22 19.16 16.35 -83.46
C LEU A 22 18.90 17.88 -83.44
N SER A 23 19.75 18.82 -82.97
CA SER A 23 21.13 18.98 -82.43
C SER A 23 21.23 20.47 -81.96
N THR A 24 22.06 20.98 -81.02
CA THR A 24 23.48 21.40 -81.16
C THR A 24 23.87 22.33 -79.96
N SER A 25 25.05 22.12 -79.37
CA SER A 25 26.01 22.96 -78.60
C SER A 25 25.66 24.22 -77.73
N SER A 26 26.29 24.22 -76.54
CA SER A 26 26.61 25.23 -75.46
C SER A 26 27.12 26.64 -75.88
N PRO A 27 27.31 27.69 -75.01
CA PRO A 27 27.66 27.63 -73.55
C PRO A 27 27.19 28.77 -72.58
N LEU A 28 27.42 28.53 -71.27
CA LEU A 28 27.78 29.45 -70.16
C LEU A 28 27.04 30.81 -69.95
N SER A 29 26.23 30.93 -68.89
CA SER A 29 26.28 32.08 -67.94
C SER A 29 25.28 31.96 -66.76
N THR A 30 25.86 31.99 -65.56
CA THR A 30 25.50 32.77 -64.37
C THR A 30 24.02 32.86 -63.90
N TRP A 31 23.74 32.05 -62.88
CA TRP A 31 22.83 32.20 -61.73
C TRP A 31 21.80 33.33 -61.72
N HIS A 32 20.51 32.97 -61.63
CA HIS A 32 19.57 33.60 -60.69
C HIS A 32 18.50 32.60 -60.21
N ILE A 33 18.08 32.85 -58.98
CA ILE A 33 17.50 31.94 -57.98
C ILE A 33 15.98 31.79 -58.10
N LEU A 34 15.51 30.65 -57.61
CA LEU A 34 14.18 30.33 -57.05
C LEU A 34 13.13 29.78 -58.01
N SER A 35 12.87 28.48 -57.90
CA SER A 35 11.63 28.01 -57.26
C SER A 35 11.49 26.49 -57.39
N THR A 36 11.21 25.86 -56.24
CA THR A 36 10.41 24.63 -56.09
C THR A 36 10.89 23.34 -56.76
N GLY A 37 11.44 22.45 -55.94
CA GLY A 37 11.57 21.03 -56.28
C GLY A 37 11.93 20.21 -55.05
N LYS A 38 10.94 19.55 -54.44
CA LYS A 38 11.11 18.52 -53.41
C LYS A 38 12.15 17.49 -53.87
N LEU A 39 13.38 17.54 -53.36
CA LEU A 39 14.34 16.46 -53.58
C LEU A 39 15.40 16.34 -52.47
N THR A 40 14.99 16.27 -51.20
CA THR A 40 15.98 16.10 -50.12
C THR A 40 15.54 15.26 -48.93
N THR A 41 14.71 14.24 -49.14
CA THR A 41 14.48 13.19 -48.11
C THR A 41 15.28 11.93 -48.38
N ARG A 42 15.38 11.49 -49.63
CA ARG A 42 16.13 10.26 -49.98
C ARG A 42 17.64 10.41 -49.80
N ASN A 43 18.24 11.53 -50.24
CA ASN A 43 19.68 11.75 -50.10
C ASN A 43 20.09 11.97 -48.64
N ALA A 44 19.26 12.65 -47.85
CA ALA A 44 19.47 12.81 -46.40
C ALA A 44 19.32 11.47 -45.66
N PHE A 45 18.36 10.64 -46.07
CA PHE A 45 18.18 9.29 -45.52
C PHE A 45 19.33 8.34 -45.87
N LEU A 46 19.90 8.46 -47.08
CA LEU A 46 21.07 7.69 -47.50
C LEU A 46 22.36 8.14 -46.80
N LEU A 47 22.50 9.44 -46.50
CA LEU A 47 23.59 9.95 -45.67
C LEU A 47 23.44 9.53 -44.20
N ALA A 48 22.22 9.60 -43.65
CA ALA A 48 21.92 9.16 -42.29
C ALA A 48 22.15 7.65 -42.11
N THR A 49 21.78 6.83 -43.10
CA THR A 49 22.03 5.38 -43.06
C THR A 49 23.50 5.02 -43.25
N ARG A 50 24.26 5.76 -44.07
CA ARG A 50 25.73 5.62 -44.13
C ARG A 50 26.40 6.05 -42.82
N ALA A 51 25.96 7.13 -42.19
CA ALA A 51 26.44 7.59 -40.89
C ALA A 51 26.13 6.57 -39.78
N LEU A 52 24.92 5.99 -39.78
CA LEU A 52 24.53 4.94 -38.83
C LEU A 52 25.41 3.69 -38.93
N ARG A 53 25.76 3.27 -40.16
CA ARG A 53 26.68 2.13 -40.37
C ARG A 53 28.11 2.43 -39.92
N LEU A 54 28.59 3.65 -40.14
CA LEU A 54 29.91 4.09 -39.65
C LEU A 54 29.93 4.19 -38.11
N LEU A 55 28.83 4.65 -37.51
CA LEU A 55 28.65 4.72 -36.07
C LEU A 55 28.59 3.33 -35.41
N GLN A 56 27.94 2.35 -36.07
CA GLN A 56 27.91 0.96 -35.62
C GLN A 56 29.26 0.25 -35.79
N LEU A 57 29.97 0.47 -36.91
CA LEU A 57 31.26 -0.20 -37.18
C LEU A 57 32.37 0.29 -36.24
N ASN A 58 32.30 1.54 -35.78
CA ASN A 58 33.31 2.17 -34.93
C ASN A 58 32.84 2.44 -33.49
N TRP A 59 31.71 1.88 -33.06
CA TRP A 59 31.17 2.10 -31.70
C TRP A 59 32.22 1.84 -30.61
N LYS A 60 33.05 0.79 -30.76
CA LYS A 60 34.12 0.45 -29.81
C LYS A 60 35.22 1.53 -29.72
N ILE A 61 35.53 2.19 -30.84
CA ILE A 61 36.55 3.26 -30.93
C ILE A 61 35.98 4.56 -30.36
N ILE A 62 34.70 4.84 -30.61
CA ILE A 62 34.00 6.01 -30.05
C ILE A 62 33.90 5.85 -28.53
N THR A 63 33.58 4.65 -28.02
CA THR A 63 33.56 4.40 -26.58
C THR A 63 34.94 4.51 -25.96
N SER A 64 36.01 4.05 -26.61
CA SER A 64 37.37 4.17 -26.05
C SER A 64 37.87 5.62 -26.07
N ALA A 65 37.61 6.37 -27.13
CA ALA A 65 37.92 7.80 -27.21
C ALA A 65 37.11 8.63 -26.20
N ALA A 66 35.83 8.30 -26.00
CA ALA A 66 35.00 8.91 -24.97
C ALA A 66 35.53 8.58 -23.55
N VAL A 67 35.95 7.34 -23.30
CA VAL A 67 36.56 6.95 -22.02
C VAL A 67 37.90 7.66 -21.79
N LEU A 68 38.75 7.79 -22.82
CA LEU A 68 40.03 8.49 -22.70
C LEU A 68 39.88 10.00 -22.48
N THR A 69 38.92 10.64 -23.15
CA THR A 69 38.61 12.07 -22.93
C THR A 69 38.00 12.30 -21.55
N LEU A 70 37.11 11.41 -21.10
CA LEU A 70 36.56 11.47 -19.75
C LEU A 70 37.65 11.23 -18.69
N LEU A 71 38.60 10.33 -18.94
CA LEU A 71 39.76 10.08 -18.07
C LEU A 71 40.74 11.27 -18.03
N ALA A 72 40.95 11.96 -19.16
CA ALA A 72 41.77 13.16 -19.23
C ALA A 72 41.12 14.34 -18.49
N ILE A 73 39.79 14.50 -18.61
CA ILE A 73 39.01 15.49 -17.85
C ILE A 73 39.03 15.19 -16.35
N ILE A 74 38.97 13.91 -15.97
CA ILE A 74 39.11 13.43 -14.59
C ILE A 74 40.47 13.83 -13.99
N TRP A 75 41.54 13.72 -14.77
CA TRP A 75 42.89 14.09 -14.31
C TRP A 75 43.06 15.60 -14.16
N TYR A 76 42.44 16.39 -15.04
CA TYR A 76 42.60 17.84 -15.07
C TYR A 76 41.74 18.58 -14.02
N TYR A 77 40.58 18.02 -13.65
CA TYR A 77 39.69 18.61 -12.65
C TYR A 77 39.25 17.59 -11.58
N PRO A 78 40.15 17.19 -10.66
CA PRO A 78 39.83 16.20 -9.63
C PRO A 78 38.66 16.65 -8.73
N ALA A 79 38.49 17.95 -8.51
CA ALA A 79 37.38 18.50 -7.75
C ALA A 79 36.00 18.21 -8.39
N PHE A 80 35.88 18.34 -9.71
CA PHE A 80 34.61 18.10 -10.42
C PHE A 80 34.19 16.62 -10.34
N PHE A 81 35.17 15.71 -10.36
CA PHE A 81 34.94 14.27 -10.21
C PHE A 81 34.40 13.91 -8.81
N PHE A 82 34.94 14.53 -7.74
CA PHE A 82 34.41 14.33 -6.39
C PHE A 82 32.97 14.81 -6.25
N PHE A 83 32.61 15.95 -6.83
CA PHE A 83 31.21 16.42 -6.84
C PHE A 83 30.29 15.47 -7.60
N PHE A 84 30.75 14.92 -8.72
CA PHE A 84 29.98 13.96 -9.51
C PHE A 84 29.78 12.63 -8.77
N ILE A 85 30.82 12.08 -8.14
CA ILE A 85 30.71 10.91 -7.27
C ILE A 85 29.78 11.18 -6.11
N PHE A 86 29.88 12.34 -5.46
CA PHE A 86 28.99 12.72 -4.36
C PHE A 86 27.53 12.75 -4.79
N PHE A 87 27.24 13.27 -5.99
CA PHE A 87 25.89 13.27 -6.55
C PHE A 87 25.36 11.86 -6.82
N ILE A 88 26.19 10.99 -7.41
CA ILE A 88 25.82 9.58 -7.64
C ILE A 88 25.60 8.84 -6.33
N TYR A 89 26.49 9.03 -5.35
CA TYR A 89 26.38 8.41 -4.03
C TYR A 89 25.12 8.87 -3.30
N SER A 90 24.81 10.17 -3.34
CA SER A 90 23.58 10.73 -2.79
C SER A 90 22.33 10.13 -3.45
N SER A 91 22.31 10.04 -4.79
CA SER A 91 21.22 9.43 -5.55
C SER A 91 21.02 7.94 -5.18
N PHE A 92 22.11 7.19 -5.07
CA PHE A 92 22.06 5.79 -4.62
C PHE A 92 21.53 5.66 -3.19
N LEU A 93 21.93 6.56 -2.28
CA LEU A 93 21.46 6.56 -0.89
C LEU A 93 19.95 6.84 -0.81
N VAL A 94 19.43 7.76 -1.64
CA VAL A 94 18.00 8.07 -1.72
C VAL A 94 17.23 6.86 -2.27
N ILE A 95 17.72 6.21 -3.32
CA ILE A 95 17.09 5.01 -3.88
C ILE A 95 17.09 3.87 -2.85
N ALA A 96 18.20 3.66 -2.14
CA ALA A 96 18.30 2.66 -1.08
C ALA A 96 17.35 2.96 0.09
N ALA A 97 17.21 4.23 0.47
CA ALA A 97 16.25 4.64 1.50
C ALA A 97 14.80 4.39 1.07
N VAL A 98 14.44 4.73 -0.17
CA VAL A 98 13.09 4.48 -0.72
C VAL A 98 12.84 2.98 -0.86
N ALA A 99 13.81 2.21 -1.35
CA ALA A 99 13.71 0.76 -1.43
C ALA A 99 13.59 0.13 -0.02
N GLY A 100 14.30 0.66 0.96
CA GLY A 100 14.22 0.24 2.35
C GLY A 100 12.86 0.53 2.98
N THR A 101 12.30 1.72 2.76
CA THR A 101 10.95 2.03 3.26
C THR A 101 9.89 1.19 2.57
N VAL A 102 10.00 0.96 1.26
CA VAL A 102 9.10 0.05 0.52
C VAL A 102 9.29 -1.39 0.99
N TYR A 103 10.51 -1.84 1.27
CA TYR A 103 10.77 -3.20 1.76
C TYR A 103 10.23 -3.42 3.17
N VAL A 104 10.40 -2.45 4.07
CA VAL A 104 9.81 -2.48 5.41
C VAL A 104 8.28 -2.42 5.32
N HIS A 105 7.72 -1.60 4.43
CA HIS A 105 6.28 -1.55 4.23
C HIS A 105 5.76 -2.86 3.62
N TYR A 106 6.51 -3.46 2.71
CA TYR A 106 6.22 -4.76 2.11
C TYR A 106 6.27 -5.87 3.15
N ILE A 107 7.29 -5.94 4.01
CA ILE A 107 7.37 -6.99 5.04
C ILE A 107 6.25 -6.84 6.08
N PHE A 108 5.86 -5.62 6.45
CA PHE A 108 4.74 -5.38 7.36
C PHE A 108 3.38 -5.69 6.71
N THR A 109 3.22 -5.40 5.41
CA THR A 109 1.98 -5.65 4.64
C THR A 109 1.83 -7.10 4.19
N SER A 110 2.95 -7.78 3.89
CA SER A 110 2.98 -9.16 3.37
C SER A 110 3.26 -10.21 4.45
N THR A 111 3.35 -9.81 5.72
CA THR A 111 3.15 -10.76 6.82
C THR A 111 1.66 -11.11 6.89
N GLU A 112 1.12 -11.69 5.81
CA GLU A 112 -0.02 -12.57 5.93
C GLU A 112 0.42 -13.68 6.88
N ALA A 113 -0.36 -13.88 7.95
CA ALA A 113 -0.10 -14.95 8.89
C ALA A 113 0.07 -16.26 8.09
N PRO A 114 1.09 -17.09 8.36
CA PRO A 114 1.20 -18.38 7.68
C PRO A 114 -0.14 -19.10 7.84
N PRO A 115 -0.69 -19.69 6.75
CA PRO A 115 -1.98 -20.36 6.83
C PRO A 115 -1.94 -21.34 8.00
N PRO A 116 -2.95 -21.34 8.89
CA PRO A 116 -2.91 -22.16 10.09
C PRO A 116 -2.68 -23.62 9.67
N LYS A 117 -1.55 -24.20 10.08
CA LYS A 117 -1.21 -25.63 9.92
C LYS A 117 -2.10 -26.53 10.81
N ARG A 118 -3.34 -26.10 11.08
CA ARG A 118 -4.35 -26.88 11.77
C ARG A 118 -5.25 -27.43 10.68
N GLU A 119 -5.25 -28.74 10.53
CA GLU A 119 -6.22 -29.41 9.66
C GLU A 119 -7.61 -28.82 9.90
N PRO A 120 -8.38 -28.57 8.83
CA PRO A 120 -9.69 -27.96 8.95
C PRO A 120 -10.51 -28.80 9.92
N THR A 121 -10.86 -28.21 11.06
CA THR A 121 -11.72 -28.86 12.04
C THR A 121 -13.08 -29.01 11.37
N ASN A 122 -13.31 -30.16 10.73
CA ASN A 122 -14.59 -30.56 10.13
C ASN A 122 -15.76 -30.39 11.12
N ILE A 123 -15.46 -30.32 12.42
CA ILE A 123 -16.39 -30.00 13.51
C ILE A 123 -16.97 -28.58 13.35
N LEU A 124 -16.14 -27.57 13.06
CA LEU A 124 -16.58 -26.18 12.92
C LEU A 124 -17.30 -25.94 11.59
N TYR A 125 -16.82 -26.60 10.53
CA TYR A 125 -17.48 -26.64 9.23
C TYR A 125 -18.87 -27.32 9.32
N ASN A 126 -18.98 -28.45 10.01
CA ASN A 126 -20.27 -29.13 10.21
C ASN A 126 -21.17 -28.40 11.21
N ALA A 127 -20.63 -27.72 12.22
CA ALA A 127 -21.39 -26.90 13.15
C ALA A 127 -21.99 -25.65 12.46
N THR A 128 -21.23 -25.02 11.56
CA THR A 128 -21.71 -23.87 10.76
C THR A 128 -22.68 -24.25 9.66
N LYS A 129 -22.83 -25.54 9.36
CA LYS A 129 -23.88 -26.08 8.47
C LYS A 129 -25.25 -26.18 9.17
N SER A 130 -25.32 -26.04 10.49
CA SER A 130 -26.59 -26.10 11.22
C SER A 130 -27.46 -24.88 10.93
N SER A 131 -28.77 -25.10 10.84
CA SER A 131 -29.81 -24.10 10.52
C SER A 131 -29.93 -22.95 11.53
N ILE A 132 -29.04 -22.87 12.52
CA ILE A 132 -28.89 -21.73 13.43
C ILE A 132 -28.28 -20.52 12.68
N PHE A 133 -27.42 -20.79 11.70
CA PHE A 133 -26.82 -19.76 10.85
C PHE A 133 -27.64 -19.44 9.60
N ASP A 134 -28.66 -20.24 9.30
CA ASP A 134 -29.72 -19.90 8.35
C ASP A 134 -30.71 -18.93 9.03
N LEU A 135 -30.23 -17.72 9.37
CA LEU A 135 -31.14 -16.65 9.77
C LEU A 135 -32.07 -16.33 8.59
N PRO A 136 -33.40 -16.32 8.76
CA PRO A 136 -34.37 -16.16 7.67
C PRO A 136 -34.42 -14.72 7.11
N ILE A 137 -33.48 -13.86 7.48
CA ILE A 137 -33.51 -12.44 7.12
C ILE A 137 -32.08 -12.06 6.72
N PRO A 138 -31.79 -11.79 5.43
CA PRO A 138 -30.56 -11.09 5.08
C PRO A 138 -30.57 -9.78 5.87
N ILE A 139 -29.53 -9.54 6.68
CA ILE A 139 -29.37 -8.32 7.50
C ILE A 139 -29.48 -7.13 6.55
N LYS A 140 -30.70 -6.56 6.47
CA LYS A 140 -31.11 -5.76 5.31
C LYS A 140 -30.36 -4.44 5.24
N ASN A 141 -29.70 -3.99 6.31
CA ASN A 141 -28.90 -2.77 6.30
C ASN A 141 -27.78 -2.79 7.35
N ALA A 142 -26.61 -3.34 7.01
CA ALA A 142 -25.38 -3.08 7.75
C ALA A 142 -24.97 -1.58 7.77
N SER A 143 -25.69 -0.72 7.04
CA SER A 143 -25.52 0.73 6.98
C SER A 143 -26.45 1.52 7.93
N ASN A 144 -27.39 0.86 8.62
CA ASN A 144 -28.33 1.52 9.54
C ASN A 144 -28.01 1.18 11.01
N LEU A 145 -26.74 1.28 11.35
CA LEU A 145 -26.30 1.17 12.73
C LEU A 145 -26.69 2.47 13.47
N PRO A 146 -27.23 2.37 14.70
CA PRO A 146 -27.68 3.55 15.46
C PRO A 146 -26.50 4.48 15.72
N LEU A 147 -26.73 5.78 15.56
CA LEU A 147 -25.73 6.83 15.77
C LEU A 147 -25.40 6.95 17.26
N ILE A 148 -24.13 6.88 17.63
CA ILE A 148 -23.64 6.80 19.00
C ILE A 148 -22.92 8.09 19.40
N PHE A 149 -21.91 8.50 18.62
CA PHE A 149 -21.08 9.67 18.91
C PHE A 149 -21.38 10.84 17.95
N GLY A 150 -21.76 10.52 16.71
CA GLY A 150 -21.98 11.51 15.66
C GLY A 150 -21.65 10.94 14.27
N LYS A 151 -22.33 11.45 13.24
CA LYS A 151 -22.33 10.87 11.87
C LYS A 151 -20.94 10.64 11.28
N THR A 152 -19.99 11.53 11.55
CA THR A 152 -18.64 11.44 10.98
C THR A 152 -17.76 10.42 11.72
N VAL A 153 -17.79 10.42 13.06
CA VAL A 153 -16.96 9.51 13.88
C VAL A 153 -17.47 8.08 13.76
N ASP A 154 -18.80 7.91 13.77
CA ASP A 154 -19.42 6.59 13.64
C ASP A 154 -19.16 5.97 12.25
N LEU A 155 -19.14 6.79 11.19
CA LEU A 155 -18.79 6.33 9.84
C LEU A 155 -17.34 5.86 9.75
N GLN A 156 -16.41 6.63 10.32
CA GLN A 156 -14.99 6.24 10.36
C GLN A 156 -14.79 4.97 11.18
N LEU A 157 -15.47 4.86 12.32
CA LEU A 157 -15.38 3.68 13.18
C LEU A 157 -15.93 2.44 12.48
N GLN A 158 -17.08 2.57 11.80
CA GLN A 158 -17.64 1.49 11.01
C GLN A 158 -16.70 1.06 9.87
N GLN A 159 -16.04 2.02 9.21
CA GLN A 159 -15.06 1.74 8.16
C GLN A 159 -13.81 1.03 8.70
N ILE A 160 -13.31 1.44 9.88
CA ILE A 160 -12.19 0.76 10.55
C ILE A 160 -12.58 -0.68 10.90
N ILE A 161 -13.76 -0.90 11.49
CA ILE A 161 -14.25 -2.24 11.79
C ILE A 161 -14.36 -3.07 10.51
N GLU A 162 -14.88 -2.49 9.43
CA GLU A 162 -14.98 -3.19 8.16
C GLU A 162 -13.61 -3.56 7.58
N TYR A 163 -12.60 -2.70 7.71
CA TYR A 163 -11.24 -3.03 7.28
C TYR A 163 -10.60 -4.11 8.14
N VAL A 164 -10.77 -4.06 9.46
CA VAL A 164 -10.25 -5.10 10.37
C VAL A 164 -10.91 -6.45 10.09
N LEU A 165 -12.24 -6.49 9.91
CA LEU A 165 -12.94 -7.72 9.55
C LEU A 165 -12.50 -8.21 8.17
N ARG A 166 -12.30 -7.31 7.22
CA ARG A 166 -11.86 -7.68 5.87
C ARG A 166 -10.48 -8.31 5.88
N ASP A 167 -9.53 -7.71 6.59
CA ASP A 167 -8.12 -8.11 6.57
C ASP A 167 -7.87 -9.36 7.44
N PHE A 168 -8.43 -9.40 8.65
CA PHE A 168 -8.22 -10.52 9.58
C PHE A 168 -9.24 -11.65 9.38
N MET A 169 -10.53 -11.34 9.33
CA MET A 169 -11.57 -12.37 9.35
C MET A 169 -11.77 -13.00 7.98
N THR A 170 -11.65 -12.28 6.86
CA THR A 170 -11.82 -12.89 5.52
C THR A 170 -10.75 -13.96 5.25
N HIS A 171 -9.50 -13.72 5.64
CA HIS A 171 -8.41 -14.68 5.49
C HIS A 171 -8.65 -15.94 6.34
N TRP A 172 -9.14 -15.79 7.57
CA TRP A 172 -9.41 -16.91 8.49
C TRP A 172 -10.72 -17.68 8.20
N LEU A 173 -11.80 -16.97 7.87
CA LEU A 173 -13.12 -17.59 7.64
C LEU A 173 -13.19 -18.36 6.33
N GLY A 174 -12.42 -17.96 5.31
CA GLY A 174 -12.38 -18.68 4.04
C GLY A 174 -11.96 -20.14 4.19
N HIS A 175 -11.20 -20.46 5.24
CA HIS A 175 -10.75 -21.82 5.55
C HIS A 175 -11.73 -22.61 6.46
N VAL A 176 -12.59 -21.92 7.21
CA VAL A 176 -13.33 -22.54 8.33
C VAL A 176 -14.85 -22.55 8.14
N VAL A 177 -15.43 -21.66 7.33
CA VAL A 177 -16.89 -21.46 7.24
C VAL A 177 -17.40 -21.47 5.80
N THR A 178 -18.56 -22.09 5.58
CA THR A 178 -19.27 -22.19 4.28
C THR A 178 -19.78 -20.83 3.76
N GLN A 179 -20.13 -19.89 4.65
CA GLN A 179 -20.63 -18.55 4.31
C GLN A 179 -19.82 -17.45 5.03
N PRO A 180 -18.64 -17.07 4.52
CA PRO A 180 -17.76 -16.08 5.18
C PRO A 180 -18.41 -14.69 5.28
N LYS A 181 -19.33 -14.34 4.37
CA LYS A 181 -20.03 -13.05 4.38
C LYS A 181 -20.99 -12.92 5.56
N LEU A 182 -21.78 -13.96 5.84
CA LEU A 182 -22.77 -13.94 6.92
C LEU A 182 -22.09 -13.85 8.29
N MET A 183 -21.00 -14.59 8.49
CA MET A 183 -20.21 -14.51 9.73
C MET A 183 -19.58 -13.12 9.93
N ASN A 184 -19.04 -12.51 8.88
CA ASN A 184 -18.51 -11.15 8.95
C ASN A 184 -19.57 -10.14 9.36
N ASP A 185 -20.81 -10.30 8.89
CA ASP A 185 -21.92 -9.40 9.27
C ASP A 185 -22.36 -9.59 10.73
N ILE A 186 -22.42 -10.84 11.24
CA ILE A 186 -22.71 -11.12 12.66
C ILE A 186 -21.62 -10.51 13.56
N VAL A 187 -20.35 -10.75 13.24
CA VAL A 187 -19.24 -10.24 14.03
C VAL A 187 -19.21 -8.71 14.01
N ARG A 188 -19.53 -8.09 12.86
CA ARG A 188 -19.69 -6.64 12.75
C ARG A 188 -20.76 -6.12 13.73
N GLU A 189 -21.91 -6.76 13.78
CA GLU A 189 -22.99 -6.39 14.70
C GLU A 189 -22.57 -6.53 16.17
N ASP A 190 -21.86 -7.60 16.51
CA ASP A 190 -21.35 -7.84 17.87
C ASP A 190 -20.34 -6.76 18.30
N PHE A 191 -19.40 -6.39 17.41
CA PHE A 191 -18.48 -5.27 17.67
C PHE A 191 -19.22 -3.96 17.87
N TRP A 192 -20.22 -3.68 17.03
CA TRP A 192 -20.99 -2.46 17.15
C TRP A 192 -21.77 -2.38 18.46
N ASN A 193 -22.38 -3.49 18.88
CA ASN A 193 -23.08 -3.61 20.15
C ASN A 193 -22.13 -3.45 21.36
N ALA A 194 -20.91 -3.98 21.27
CA ALA A 194 -19.89 -3.79 22.29
C ALA A 194 -19.49 -2.31 22.44
N ILE A 195 -19.28 -1.61 21.32
CA ILE A 195 -18.97 -0.18 21.29
C ILE A 195 -20.11 0.65 21.89
N GLN A 196 -21.37 0.36 21.53
CA GLN A 196 -22.53 1.04 22.12
C GLN A 196 -22.59 0.88 23.63
N LYS A 197 -22.40 -0.35 24.14
CA LYS A 197 -22.37 -0.61 25.58
C LYS A 197 -21.22 0.14 26.27
N LEU A 198 -20.05 0.16 25.64
CA LEU A 198 -18.88 0.86 26.16
C LEU A 198 -19.14 2.37 26.22
N HIS A 199 -19.69 2.95 25.17
CA HIS A 199 -20.07 4.36 25.13
C HIS A 199 -21.09 4.72 26.21
N ASN A 200 -22.18 3.95 26.30
CA ASN A 200 -23.24 4.18 27.29
C ASN A 200 -22.73 4.05 28.74
N ARG A 201 -21.71 3.23 28.97
CA ARG A 201 -21.01 3.16 30.25
C ARG A 201 -20.09 4.37 30.44
N GLY A 202 -19.37 4.77 29.40
CA GLY A 202 -18.51 5.96 29.39
C GLY A 202 -19.26 7.26 29.68
N LEU A 203 -20.45 7.44 29.14
CA LEU A 203 -21.29 8.62 29.43
C LEU A 203 -21.74 8.72 30.89
N LYS A 204 -21.84 7.58 31.59
CA LYS A 204 -22.19 7.54 33.02
C LYS A 204 -21.00 7.85 33.91
N ILE A 205 -19.80 7.91 33.35
CA ILE A 205 -18.59 8.23 34.07
C ILE A 205 -18.43 9.75 34.10
N ASP A 206 -18.38 10.31 35.31
CA ASP A 206 -18.06 11.71 35.51
C ASP A 206 -16.55 11.93 35.29
N ALA A 207 -16.21 12.43 34.10
CA ALA A 207 -14.83 12.71 33.72
C ALA A 207 -14.15 13.73 34.64
N ALA A 208 -14.90 14.73 35.13
CA ALA A 208 -14.35 15.75 36.03
C ALA A 208 -14.01 15.14 37.38
N LYS A 209 -14.88 14.28 37.92
CA LYS A 209 -14.59 13.55 39.17
C LYS A 209 -13.39 12.62 39.01
N ILE A 210 -13.29 11.87 37.90
CA ILE A 210 -12.15 10.98 37.67
C ILE A 210 -10.85 11.78 37.65
N ILE A 211 -10.79 12.88 36.90
CA ILE A 211 -9.54 13.62 36.70
C ILE A 211 -9.20 14.46 37.94
N ALA A 212 -10.17 15.21 38.47
CA ALA A 212 -9.90 16.18 39.53
C ALA A 212 -9.83 15.54 40.93
N VAL A 213 -10.60 14.48 41.18
CA VAL A 213 -10.69 13.86 42.51
C VAL A 213 -9.97 12.52 42.52
N ASP A 214 -10.40 11.56 41.71
CA ASP A 214 -9.91 10.18 41.84
C ASP A 214 -8.44 10.06 41.42
N MET A 215 -8.05 10.66 40.30
CA MET A 215 -6.69 10.64 39.80
C MET A 215 -5.74 11.40 40.74
N VAL A 216 -6.10 12.62 41.16
CA VAL A 216 -5.30 13.41 42.11
C VAL A 216 -5.13 12.65 43.43
N ASN A 217 -6.21 12.09 43.99
CA ASN A 217 -6.14 11.30 45.22
C ASN A 217 -5.23 10.07 45.07
N ARG A 218 -5.34 9.33 43.96
CA ARG A 218 -4.50 8.15 43.71
C ARG A 218 -3.02 8.53 43.58
N VAL A 219 -2.71 9.61 42.87
CA VAL A 219 -1.33 10.11 42.72
C VAL A 219 -0.79 10.59 44.06
N THR A 220 -1.54 11.37 44.82
CA THR A 220 -1.11 11.86 46.15
C THR A 220 -0.84 10.70 47.10
N VAL A 221 -1.73 9.70 47.19
CA VAL A 221 -1.51 8.51 48.01
C VAL A 221 -0.28 7.72 47.53
N HIS A 222 -0.03 7.67 46.23
CA HIS A 222 1.15 7.01 45.69
C HIS A 222 2.44 7.75 46.06
N LEU A 223 2.47 9.08 45.91
CA LEU A 223 3.61 9.91 46.30
C LEU A 223 3.87 9.86 47.82
N GLU A 224 2.81 9.83 48.62
CA GLU A 224 2.93 9.66 50.08
C GLU A 224 3.56 8.31 50.44
N LYS A 225 3.14 7.22 49.77
CA LYS A 225 3.76 5.90 49.95
C LYS A 225 5.24 5.91 49.59
N ILE A 226 5.62 6.59 48.51
CA ILE A 226 7.03 6.75 48.11
C ILE A 226 7.80 7.51 49.18
N ARG A 227 7.28 8.64 49.66
CA ARG A 227 7.90 9.44 50.72
C ARG A 227 8.11 8.63 52.00
N ILE A 228 7.13 7.82 52.39
CA ILE A 228 7.23 6.96 53.59
C ILE A 228 8.25 5.83 53.36
N ALA A 229 8.29 5.24 52.17
CA ALA A 229 9.26 4.19 51.84
C ALA A 229 10.70 4.74 51.89
N GLU A 230 10.92 5.95 51.36
CA GLU A 230 12.22 6.64 51.41
C GLU A 230 12.64 6.96 52.84
N ALA A 231 11.73 7.51 53.66
CA ALA A 231 12.02 7.77 55.07
C ALA A 231 12.40 6.50 55.85
N ARG A 232 11.71 5.38 55.60
CA ARG A 232 12.05 4.09 56.23
C ARG A 232 13.40 3.54 55.80
N THR A 233 13.79 3.72 54.55
CA THR A 233 15.13 3.37 54.07
C THR A 233 16.20 4.21 54.75
N ALA A 234 15.97 5.52 54.93
CA ALA A 234 16.91 6.39 55.65
C ALA A 234 17.07 6.01 57.12
N GLU A 235 16.00 5.58 57.80
CA GLU A 235 16.02 5.21 59.22
C GLU A 235 16.55 3.80 59.49
N THR A 236 16.23 2.83 58.61
CA THR A 236 16.52 1.40 58.86
C THR A 236 17.72 0.87 58.06
N GLY A 237 18.24 1.65 57.09
CA GLY A 237 19.34 1.22 56.22
C GLY A 237 18.99 0.07 55.25
N ASN A 238 17.71 -0.34 55.22
CA ASN A 238 17.21 -1.38 54.32
C ASN A 238 16.94 -0.81 52.92
N PRO A 239 17.17 -1.58 51.85
CA PRO A 239 16.99 -1.11 50.48
C PRO A 239 15.53 -0.69 50.22
N LEU A 240 15.36 0.31 49.33
CA LEU A 240 14.08 0.82 48.86
C LEU A 240 13.30 -0.30 48.15
N VAL A 241 12.44 -1.00 48.89
CA VAL A 241 11.48 -1.93 48.28
C VAL A 241 10.23 -1.13 47.92
N PHE A 242 10.16 -0.69 46.66
CA PHE A 242 8.91 -0.21 46.11
C PHE A 242 7.91 -1.37 46.12
N SER A 243 6.86 -1.23 46.94
CA SER A 243 5.72 -2.14 46.85
C SER A 243 4.97 -1.81 45.56
N THR A 244 5.38 -2.45 44.47
CA THR A 244 4.58 -2.57 43.25
C THR A 244 3.21 -3.15 43.65
N ASN A 245 2.16 -2.82 42.90
CA ASN A 245 0.84 -3.44 43.13
C ASN A 245 1.00 -4.97 43.19
N SER A 246 0.32 -5.63 44.12
CA SER A 246 0.47 -7.06 44.40
C SER A 246 0.29 -7.97 43.18
N TYR A 247 -0.30 -7.46 42.10
CA TYR A 247 -0.56 -8.16 40.85
C TYR A 247 0.55 -8.00 39.80
N LEU A 248 1.59 -7.20 40.08
CA LEU A 248 2.73 -6.89 39.20
C LEU A 248 4.07 -7.36 39.82
N VAL A 249 4.00 -8.26 40.80
CA VAL A 249 5.19 -8.76 41.50
C VAL A 249 5.88 -9.86 40.71
N ASP A 250 5.09 -10.68 40.03
CA ASP A 250 5.55 -11.85 39.29
C ASP A 250 4.76 -12.02 37.99
N GLU A 251 5.41 -12.54 36.94
CA GLU A 251 4.83 -12.70 35.60
C GLU A 251 3.56 -13.57 35.64
N ASP A 252 3.55 -14.64 36.45
CA ASP A 252 2.39 -15.51 36.59
C ASP A 252 1.21 -14.78 37.26
N THR A 253 1.49 -13.87 38.19
CA THR A 253 0.46 -13.08 38.87
C THR A 253 -0.12 -12.00 37.96
N GLU A 254 0.72 -11.39 37.14
CA GLU A 254 0.30 -10.43 36.12
C GLU A 254 -0.59 -11.09 35.08
N LEU A 255 -0.17 -12.25 34.58
CA LEU A 255 -0.93 -12.99 33.57
C LEU A 255 -2.29 -13.47 34.11
N LYS A 256 -2.34 -13.90 35.38
CA LYS A 256 -3.62 -14.21 36.07
C LYS A 256 -4.51 -12.96 36.19
N PHE A 257 -3.96 -11.81 36.53
CA PHE A 257 -4.71 -10.56 36.61
C PHE A 257 -5.25 -10.13 35.25
N LEU A 258 -4.41 -10.12 34.21
CA LEU A 258 -4.82 -9.81 32.83
C LEU A 258 -5.88 -10.77 32.32
N ARG A 259 -5.78 -12.07 32.64
CA ARG A 259 -6.82 -13.05 32.30
C ARG A 259 -8.15 -12.71 32.95
N ARG A 260 -8.17 -12.36 34.24
CA ARG A 260 -9.40 -11.94 34.94
C ARG A 260 -9.96 -10.64 34.37
N LEU A 261 -9.10 -9.69 34.04
CA LEU A 261 -9.52 -8.44 33.42
C LEU A 261 -10.15 -8.66 32.05
N SER A 262 -9.54 -9.50 31.22
CA SER A 262 -10.06 -9.90 29.91
C SER A 262 -11.41 -10.62 30.03
N GLU A 263 -11.54 -11.56 30.98
CA GLU A 263 -12.80 -12.25 31.28
C GLU A 263 -13.91 -11.26 31.64
N ILE A 264 -13.62 -10.29 32.51
CA ILE A 264 -14.56 -9.21 32.86
C ILE A 264 -14.90 -8.37 31.63
N MET A 265 -13.91 -7.96 30.82
CA MET A 265 -14.15 -7.20 29.60
C MET A 265 -15.08 -7.94 28.65
N ILE A 266 -14.84 -9.25 28.43
CA ILE A 266 -15.68 -10.09 27.57
C ILE A 266 -17.11 -10.14 28.10
N ILE A 267 -17.31 -10.41 29.39
CA ILE A 267 -18.65 -10.48 30.02
C ILE A 267 -19.38 -9.13 29.91
N LEU A 268 -18.67 -8.01 30.03
CA LEU A 268 -19.29 -6.68 30.03
C LEU A 268 -19.59 -6.15 28.62
N LEU A 269 -18.77 -6.52 27.62
CA LEU A 269 -18.86 -6.02 26.26
C LEU A 269 -19.68 -6.95 25.35
N LEU A 270 -19.43 -8.27 25.37
CA LEU A 270 -20.11 -9.20 24.47
C LEU A 270 -21.57 -9.46 24.90
N PRO A 271 -22.44 -9.86 23.96
CA PRO A 271 -23.75 -10.43 24.29
C PRO A 271 -23.62 -11.67 25.17
N ARG A 272 -24.56 -11.89 26.10
CA ARG A 272 -24.54 -13.01 27.07
C ARG A 272 -24.53 -14.41 26.41
N GLY A 273 -24.82 -14.51 25.12
CA GLY A 273 -24.74 -15.76 24.36
C GLY A 273 -23.31 -16.28 24.16
N TYR A 274 -22.30 -15.41 24.32
CA TYR A 274 -20.88 -15.77 24.17
C TYR A 274 -20.11 -15.87 25.50
N SER A 275 -20.77 -15.55 26.62
CA SER A 275 -20.14 -15.46 27.94
C SER A 275 -20.54 -16.59 28.89
N LEU A 276 -21.23 -17.63 28.39
CA LEU A 276 -21.73 -18.79 29.12
C LEU A 276 -20.97 -20.06 28.71
#